data_AF-A0ABD0QIM2-F1
#
_entry.id   AF-A0ABD0QIM2-F1
#
_cell.length_a   1.000
_cell.length_b   1.000
_cell.length_c   1.000
_cell.angle_alpha   90.00
_cell.angle_beta   90.00
_cell.angle_gamma   90.00
#
_symmetry.space_group_name_H-M   'P 1'
#
loop_
_entity.id
_entity.type
_entity.pdbx_description
1 polymer ?
#
loop_
_entity_poly.entity_id
_entity_poly.type
_entity_poly.pdbx_seq_one_letter_code
_entity_poly.pdbx_strand_id
1 'polypeptide(L)'
;CYTKQGLELTRVTVINSDLRVIYDTFVKPASKVVDYNTRFSGVTQDDLENTTITLRDVQAVLLSMFSAESILIGHSLESDLFALK
;
A
#
# COMPACT_ATOMS: atom_id res chain seq x y z
N CYS A 1 0.37 -7.26 5.24
CA CYS A 1 0.45 -8.66 5.74
C CYS A 1 1.52 -8.77 6.83
N TYR A 2 1.55 -9.89 7.57
CA TYR A 2 2.67 -10.22 8.45
C TYR A 2 3.72 -11.05 7.71
N THR A 3 4.98 -10.64 7.82
CA THR A 3 6.14 -11.35 7.29
C THR A 3 7.12 -11.65 8.43
N LYS A 4 8.23 -12.33 8.11
CA LYS A 4 9.32 -12.55 9.08
C LYS A 4 9.98 -11.25 9.58
N GLN A 5 9.79 -10.13 8.89
CA GLN A 5 10.39 -8.83 9.22
C GLN A 5 9.39 -7.88 9.89
N GLY A 6 8.12 -8.28 10.04
CA GLY A 6 7.07 -7.47 10.67
C GLY A 6 5.87 -7.27 9.76
N LEU A 7 5.16 -6.16 9.94
CA LEU A 7 4.07 -5.76 9.05
C LEU A 7 4.64 -5.15 7.78
N GLU A 8 4.21 -5.66 6.62
CA GLU A 8 4.55 -5.12 5.30
C GLU A 8 3.29 -4.71 4.53
N LEU A 9 3.41 -3.63 3.76
CA LEU A 9 2.36 -3.08 2.92
C LEU A 9 2.00 -4.03 1.77
N THR A 10 0.69 -4.22 1.52
CA THR A 10 0.21 -5.15 0.49
C THR A 10 -0.75 -4.55 -0.52
N ARG A 11 -1.32 -3.38 -0.24
CA ARG A 11 -2.20 -2.66 -1.16
C ARG A 11 -2.16 -1.17 -0.83
N VAL A 12 -2.20 -0.33 -1.86
CA VAL A 12 -2.36 1.12 -1.72
C VAL A 12 -3.49 1.56 -2.62
N THR A 13 -4.38 2.39 -2.07
CA THR A 13 -5.45 3.05 -2.82
C THR A 13 -5.39 4.55 -2.53
N VAL A 14 -5.40 5.37 -3.58
CA VAL A 14 -5.49 6.82 -3.52
C VAL A 14 -6.74 7.26 -4.26
N ILE A 15 -7.52 8.12 -3.60
CA ILE A 15 -8.71 8.74 -4.18
C ILE A 15 -8.51 10.26 -4.27
N ASN A 16 -9.13 10.91 -5.25
CA ASN A 16 -9.14 12.36 -5.34
C ASN A 16 -10.35 12.98 -4.59
N SER A 17 -10.45 14.30 -4.58
CA SER A 17 -11.56 15.04 -3.96
C SER A 17 -12.94 14.75 -4.58
N ASP A 18 -12.99 14.23 -5.80
CA ASP A 18 -14.22 13.82 -6.48
C ASP A 18 -14.61 12.36 -6.13
N LEU A 19 -13.96 11.77 -5.13
CA LEU A 19 -14.15 10.38 -4.69
C LEU A 19 -13.81 9.35 -5.79
N ARG A 20 -12.96 9.70 -6.74
CA ARG A 20 -12.49 8.79 -7.80
C ARG A 20 -11.18 8.15 -7.40
N VAL A 21 -11.08 6.85 -7.61
CA VAL A 21 -9.82 6.10 -7.48
C VAL A 21 -8.87 6.56 -8.58
N ILE A 22 -7.74 7.14 -8.18
CA ILE A 22 -6.68 7.59 -9.10
C ILE A 22 -5.45 6.68 -9.06
N TYR A 23 -5.35 5.83 -8.03
CA TYR A 23 -4.34 4.80 -7.91
C TYR A 23 -4.88 3.67 -7.03
N ASP A 24 -4.82 2.43 -7.50
CA ASP A 24 -5.13 1.25 -6.70
C ASP A 24 -4.25 0.11 -7.18
N THR A 25 -3.37 -0.37 -6.30
CA THR A 25 -2.45 -1.45 -6.65
C THR A 25 -2.18 -2.34 -5.46
N PHE A 26 -1.93 -3.62 -5.75
CA PHE A 26 -1.26 -4.51 -4.82
C PHE A 26 0.24 -4.22 -4.81
N VAL A 27 0.88 -4.54 -3.68
CA VAL A 27 2.31 -4.35 -3.43
C VAL A 27 2.90 -5.69 -3.04
N LYS A 28 3.96 -6.10 -3.74
CA LYS A 28 4.69 -7.32 -3.45
C LYS A 28 5.50 -7.13 -2.16
N PRO A 29 5.24 -7.91 -1.10
CA PRO A 29 6.06 -7.90 0.10
C PRO A 29 7.51 -8.31 -0.23
N ALA A 30 8.49 -7.69 0.41
CA ALA A 30 9.90 -8.02 0.22
C ALA A 30 10.25 -9.36 0.87
N SER A 31 9.56 -9.69 1.96
CA SER A 31 9.75 -10.94 2.70
C SER A 31 8.64 -11.95 2.43
N LYS A 32 8.95 -13.22 2.67
CA LYS A 32 7.92 -14.28 2.63
C LYS A 32 6.81 -13.97 3.63
N VAL A 33 5.57 -13.94 3.14
CA VAL A 33 4.37 -13.77 3.94
C VAL A 33 4.17 -14.98 4.86
N VAL A 34 3.92 -14.68 6.14
CA VAL A 34 3.55 -15.66 7.17
C VAL A 34 2.03 -15.69 7.34
N ASP A 35 1.40 -14.51 7.31
CA ASP A 35 -0.06 -14.35 7.36
C ASP A 35 -0.49 -13.15 6.51
N TYR A 36 -1.40 -13.37 5.55
CA TYR A 36 -1.94 -12.32 4.67
C TYR A 36 -2.86 -11.33 5.41
N ASN A 37 -3.34 -11.71 6.60
CA ASN A 37 -4.24 -10.92 7.42
C ASN A 37 -5.56 -10.56 6.69
N THR A 38 -6.01 -11.45 5.80
CA THR A 38 -7.12 -11.23 4.84
C THR A 38 -8.40 -10.77 5.50
N ARG A 39 -8.68 -11.22 6.74
CA ARG A 39 -9.86 -10.79 7.51
C ARG A 39 -9.95 -9.27 7.65
N PHE A 40 -8.82 -8.58 7.76
CA PHE A 40 -8.77 -7.14 7.95
C PHE A 40 -8.34 -6.40 6.67
N SER A 41 -7.42 -6.97 5.90
CA SER A 41 -6.87 -6.33 4.70
C SER A 41 -7.73 -6.54 3.44
N GLY A 42 -8.52 -7.61 3.41
CA GLY A 42 -9.19 -8.09 2.19
C GLY A 42 -8.24 -8.64 1.13
N VAL A 43 -6.92 -8.70 1.40
CA VAL A 43 -5.90 -9.17 0.45
C VAL A 43 -5.73 -10.68 0.59
N THR A 44 -5.86 -11.39 -0.51
CA THR A 44 -5.67 -12.84 -0.61
C THR A 44 -4.25 -13.20 -1.04
N GLN A 45 -3.92 -14.49 -0.99
CA GLN A 45 -2.65 -14.99 -1.53
C GLN A 45 -2.57 -14.77 -3.05
N ASP A 46 -3.64 -15.07 -3.78
CA ASP A 46 -3.71 -14.98 -5.24
C ASP A 46 -3.49 -13.54 -5.74
N ASP A 47 -3.96 -12.54 -4.98
CA ASP A 47 -3.69 -11.12 -5.25
C ASP A 47 -2.19 -10.81 -5.24
N LEU A 48 -1.42 -11.43 -4.34
CA LEU A 48 0.01 -11.14 -4.18
C LEU A 48 0.92 -12.04 -5.03
N GLU A 49 0.48 -13.24 -5.41
CA GLU A 49 1.29 -14.17 -6.21
C GLU A 49 1.69 -13.59 -7.57
N ASN A 50 0.76 -12.87 -8.21
CA ASN A 50 0.98 -12.28 -9.53
C ASN A 50 1.47 -10.83 -9.47
N THR A 51 1.58 -10.25 -8.27
CA THR A 51 2.00 -8.86 -8.10
C THR A 51 3.51 -8.73 -8.28
N THR A 52 3.92 -7.86 -9.21
CA THR A 52 5.33 -7.52 -9.46
C THR A 52 5.72 -6.15 -8.92
N ILE A 53 4.74 -5.29 -8.64
CA ILE A 53 4.93 -3.93 -8.14
C ILE A 53 5.56 -3.98 -6.75
N THR A 54 6.69 -3.32 -6.58
CA THR A 54 7.40 -3.25 -5.30
C THR A 54 6.99 -2.00 -4.52
N LEU A 55 7.33 -1.96 -3.22
CA LEU A 55 7.16 -0.75 -2.41
C LEU A 55 7.86 0.47 -3.04
N ARG A 56 9.03 0.27 -3.65
CA ARG A 56 9.79 1.36 -4.29
C ARG A 56 9.06 1.94 -5.51
N ASP A 57 8.42 1.09 -6.30
CA ASP A 57 7.62 1.54 -7.45
C ASP A 57 6.44 2.40 -6.98
N VAL A 58 5.76 1.95 -5.92
CA VAL A 58 4.68 2.70 -5.28
C VAL A 58 5.18 4.05 -4.76
N GLN A 59 6.30 4.08 -4.04
CA GLN A 59 6.90 5.32 -3.54
C GLN A 59 7.17 6.31 -4.69
N ALA A 60 7.73 5.84 -5.81
CA ALA A 60 7.98 6.69 -6.98
C ALA A 60 6.69 7.26 -7.57
N VAL A 61 5.64 6.45 -7.68
CA VAL A 61 4.32 6.90 -8.15
C VAL A 61 3.73 7.94 -7.21
N LEU A 62 3.70 7.68 -5.90
CA LEU A 62 3.15 8.62 -4.92
C LEU A 62 3.93 9.95 -4.88
N LEU A 63 5.26 9.92 -4.97
CA LEU A 63 6.09 11.12 -5.05
C LEU A 63 5.89 11.91 -6.36
N SER A 64 5.45 11.26 -7.44
CA SER A 64 5.05 11.95 -8.68
C SER A 64 3.64 12.54 -8.61
N MET A 65 2.78 11.98 -7.75
CA MET A 65 1.40 12.43 -7.54
C MET A 65 1.27 13.55 -6.53
N PHE A 66 2.14 13.57 -5.50
CA PHE A 66 2.06 14.49 -4.38
C PHE A 66 3.15 15.57 -4.44
N SER A 67 2.80 16.74 -3.95
CA SER A 67 3.67 17.91 -3.81
C SER A 67 3.66 18.40 -2.36
N ALA A 68 4.49 19.41 -2.05
CA ALA A 68 4.50 20.01 -0.72
C ALA A 68 3.16 20.69 -0.37
N GLU A 69 2.39 21.07 -1.38
CA GLU A 69 1.06 21.69 -1.25
C GLU A 69 -0.08 20.66 -1.17
N SER A 70 0.20 19.38 -1.39
CA SER A 70 -0.82 18.32 -1.36
C SER A 70 -1.26 18.03 0.08
N ILE A 71 -2.56 18.16 0.35
CA ILE A 71 -3.16 17.80 1.64
C ILE A 71 -3.61 16.33 1.58
N LEU A 72 -2.98 15.48 2.37
CA LEU A 72 -3.36 14.08 2.53
C LEU A 72 -4.47 13.95 3.58
N ILE A 73 -5.53 13.22 3.23
CA ILE A 73 -6.67 12.96 4.11
C ILE A 73 -6.82 11.45 4.28
N GLY A 74 -6.90 10.99 5.52
CA GLY A 74 -7.07 9.58 5.86
C GLY A 74 -7.22 9.39 7.37
N HIS A 75 -7.56 8.18 7.78
CA HIS A 75 -7.70 7.84 9.20
C HIS A 75 -6.40 7.18 9.69
N SER A 76 -5.75 7.77 10.69
CA SER A 76 -4.47 7.28 11.24
C SER A 76 -3.33 7.24 10.21
N LEU A 77 -3.22 8.29 9.38
CA LEU A 77 -2.21 8.40 8.32
C LEU A 77 -0.76 8.17 8.76
N GLU A 78 -0.41 8.41 10.02
CA GLU A 78 0.92 8.10 10.54
C GLU A 78 1.30 6.63 10.31
N SER A 79 0.37 5.71 10.61
CA SER A 79 0.59 4.28 10.42
C SER A 79 0.72 3.91 8.95
N ASP A 80 -0.11 4.52 8.09
CA ASP A 80 -0.07 4.31 6.65
C ASP A 80 1.24 4.81 6.04
N LEU A 81 1.68 6.01 6.42
CA LEU A 81 2.92 6.61 5.97
C LEU A 81 4.16 5.88 6.51
N PHE A 82 4.08 5.31 7.72
CA PHE A 82 5.14 4.45 8.25
C PHE A 82 5.26 3.14 7.47
N ALA A 83 4.13 2.55 7.06
CA ALA A 83 4.11 1.35 6.22
C ALA A 83 4.61 1.63 4.78
N LEU A 84 4.59 2.89 4.34
CA LEU A 84 5.14 3.36 3.07
C LEU A 84 6.64 3.69 3.12
N LYS A 85 7.30 3.54 4.28
CA LYS A 85 8.72 3.88 4.48
C LYS A 85 9.68 2.85 3.88
#